data_AF-A0A6M5Z283-F1
#
_entry.id   AF-A0A6M5Z283-F1
#
_cell.length_a   1.000
_cell.length_b   1.000
_cell.length_c   1.000
_cell.angle_alpha   90.00
_cell.angle_beta   90.00
_cell.angle_gamma   90.00
#
_symmetry.space_group_name_H-M   'P 1'
#
loop_
_entity.id
_entity.type
_entity.pdbx_description
1 polymer ?
#
loop_
_entity_poly.entity_id
_entity_poly.type
_entity_poly.pdbx_seq_one_letter_code
_entity_poly.pdbx_strand_id
1 'polypeptide(L)'
;MNTTMYDPLTSDTTALNALLRGEMAAVEAYTRALGLFGDDELIGDLQKIRDDHSRAVRLLRDRVVQLAGVPAESSGAWSAFGADASATKVIGPTTALAALRQGEEHIISEYEAALTDAEISPDCHPMIQTDLLTPTQKHVDELNRLLGGQNRW
;
A
#
# COMPACT_ATOMS: atom_id res chain seq x y z
N MET A 1 0.69 37.03 16.91
CA MET A 1 1.32 36.14 15.92
C MET A 1 1.33 34.76 16.57
N ASN A 2 0.48 33.85 16.09
CA ASN A 2 0.30 32.54 16.71
C ASN A 2 1.27 31.56 16.04
N THR A 3 2.43 31.34 16.65
CA THR A 3 3.36 30.30 16.23
C THR A 3 2.73 28.96 16.62
N THR A 4 2.08 28.29 15.68
CA THR A 4 1.74 26.88 15.83
C THR A 4 3.06 26.15 16.05
N MET A 5 3.32 25.69 17.27
CA MET A 5 4.52 24.91 17.55
C MET A 5 4.41 23.60 16.78
N TYR A 6 5.35 23.39 15.86
CA TYR A 6 5.65 22.11 15.26
C TYR A 6 6.02 21.13 16.38
N ASP A 7 5.23 20.07 16.56
CA ASP A 7 5.57 18.92 17.38
C ASP A 7 5.94 17.76 16.44
N PRO A 8 7.24 17.46 16.27
CA PRO A 8 7.72 16.44 15.34
C PRO A 8 7.02 15.09 15.48
N LEU A 9 6.65 14.71 16.71
CA LEU A 9 5.97 13.43 16.98
C LEU A 9 4.55 13.40 16.40
N THR A 10 3.86 14.55 16.39
CA THR A 10 2.52 14.66 15.82
C THR A 10 2.53 14.64 14.29
N SER A 11 3.59 15.15 13.67
CA SER A 11 3.81 15.08 12.22
C SER A 11 4.10 13.65 11.78
N ASP A 12 5.08 12.99 12.42
CA ASP A 12 5.47 11.62 12.10
C ASP A 12 4.29 10.65 12.20
N THR A 13 3.54 10.71 13.30
CA THR A 13 2.40 9.81 13.52
C THR A 13 1.25 10.08 12.54
N THR A 14 1.10 11.31 12.05
CA THR A 14 0.11 11.65 11.01
C THR A 14 0.51 11.05 9.67
N ALA A 15 1.75 11.24 9.25
CA ALA A 15 2.28 10.69 8.00
C ALA A 15 2.26 9.16 8.00
N LEU A 16 2.76 8.53 9.06
CA LEU A 16 2.75 7.07 9.19
C LEU A 16 1.33 6.50 9.19
N ASN A 17 0.36 7.21 9.76
CA ASN A 17 -1.05 6.81 9.67
C ASN A 17 -1.64 6.98 8.28
N ALA A 18 -1.16 7.92 7.45
CA ALA A 18 -1.56 8.01 6.06
C ALA A 18 -1.06 6.79 5.27
N LEU A 19 0.23 6.44 5.43
CA LEU A 19 0.83 5.25 4.83
C LEU A 19 0.12 3.96 5.28
N LEU A 20 -0.18 3.86 6.59
CA LEU A 20 -0.89 2.71 7.16
C LEU A 20 -2.26 2.49 6.51
N ARG A 21 -3.00 3.56 6.20
CA ARG A 21 -4.30 3.46 5.53
C ARG A 21 -4.16 2.93 4.10
N GLY A 22 -3.13 3.37 3.37
CA GLY A 22 -2.80 2.87 2.04
C GLY A 22 -2.52 1.37 2.05
N GLU A 23 -1.69 0.90 2.98
CA GLU A 23 -1.36 -0.51 3.14
C GLU A 23 -2.58 -1.38 3.51
N MET A 24 -3.46 -0.88 4.39
CA MET A 24 -4.72 -1.55 4.69
C MET A 24 -5.63 -1.64 3.46
N ALA A 25 -5.69 -0.59 2.64
CA ALA A 25 -6.46 -0.60 1.40
C ALA A 25 -5.90 -1.59 0.38
N ALA A 26 -4.57 -1.75 0.30
CA ALA A 26 -3.92 -2.75 -0.53
C ALA A 26 -4.33 -4.18 -0.12
N VAL A 27 -4.26 -4.48 1.18
CA VAL A 27 -4.70 -5.79 1.71
C VAL A 27 -6.15 -6.10 1.30
N GLU A 28 -7.05 -5.12 1.39
CA GLU A 28 -8.45 -5.27 0.95
C GLU A 28 -8.57 -5.47 -0.56
N ALA A 29 -7.83 -4.70 -1.37
CA ALA A 29 -7.84 -4.79 -2.83
C ALA A 29 -7.38 -6.17 -3.32
N TYR A 30 -6.25 -6.66 -2.82
CA TYR A 30 -5.75 -8.00 -3.16
C TYR A 30 -6.69 -9.10 -2.66
N THR A 31 -7.26 -8.97 -1.46
CA THR A 31 -8.23 -9.94 -0.96
C THR A 31 -9.46 -10.06 -1.86
N ARG A 32 -9.96 -8.93 -2.38
CA ARG A 32 -11.06 -8.93 -3.36
C ARG A 32 -10.62 -9.52 -4.69
N ALA A 33 -9.43 -9.16 -5.18
CA ALA A 33 -8.90 -9.64 -6.45
C ALA A 33 -8.71 -11.16 -6.45
N LEU A 34 -8.21 -11.74 -5.36
CA LEU A 34 -8.03 -13.19 -5.21
C LEU A 34 -9.33 -13.98 -5.42
N GLY A 35 -10.49 -13.40 -5.12
CA GLY A 35 -11.80 -14.02 -5.37
C GLY A 35 -12.21 -14.07 -6.85
N LEU A 36 -11.44 -13.46 -7.76
CA LEU A 36 -11.75 -13.36 -9.20
C LEU A 36 -10.97 -14.37 -10.05
N PHE A 37 -9.94 -15.01 -9.50
CA PHE A 37 -9.04 -15.90 -10.24
C PHE A 37 -9.32 -17.37 -9.87
N GLY A 38 -9.13 -18.27 -10.84
CA GLY A 38 -9.23 -19.73 -10.65
C GLY A 38 -7.93 -20.48 -10.95
N ASP A 39 -6.83 -19.75 -11.18
CA ASP A 39 -5.50 -20.29 -11.46
C ASP A 39 -4.68 -20.28 -10.16
N ASP A 40 -4.28 -21.47 -9.70
CA ASP A 40 -3.59 -21.67 -8.42
C ASP A 40 -2.21 -20.97 -8.37
N GLU A 41 -1.51 -20.85 -9.51
CA GLU A 41 -0.18 -20.21 -9.56
C GLU A 41 -0.32 -18.68 -9.42
N LEU A 42 -1.24 -18.08 -10.17
CA LEU A 42 -1.57 -16.65 -10.08
C LEU A 42 -2.08 -16.26 -8.69
N ILE A 43 -2.93 -17.12 -8.10
CA ILE A 43 -3.41 -16.94 -6.72
C ILE A 43 -2.24 -16.92 -5.74
N GLY A 44 -1.27 -17.83 -5.91
CA GLY A 44 -0.08 -17.90 -5.07
C GLY A 44 0.77 -16.63 -5.11
N ASP A 45 0.95 -16.03 -6.29
CA ASP A 45 1.73 -14.79 -6.43
C ASP A 45 1.01 -13.58 -5.85
N LEU A 46 -0.30 -13.45 -6.08
CA LEU A 46 -1.10 -12.35 -5.48
C LEU A 46 -1.24 -12.48 -3.96
N GLN A 47 -1.26 -13.70 -3.41
CA GLN A 47 -1.25 -13.93 -1.96
C GLN A 47 0.06 -13.45 -1.33
N LYS A 48 1.21 -13.70 -1.96
CA LYS A 48 2.50 -13.22 -1.45
C LYS A 48 2.53 -11.69 -1.34
N ILE A 49 2.03 -10.99 -2.37
CA ILE A 49 1.96 -9.52 -2.37
C ILE A 49 1.05 -9.01 -1.25
N ARG A 50 -0.17 -9.57 -1.11
CA ARG A 50 -1.09 -9.24 -0.02
C ARG A 50 -0.45 -9.45 1.36
N ASP A 51 0.32 -10.52 1.53
CA ASP A 51 0.95 -10.87 2.79
C ASP A 51 2.13 -9.93 3.12
N ASP A 52 2.82 -9.40 2.10
CA ASP A 52 3.79 -8.32 2.26
C ASP A 52 3.12 -7.01 2.72
N HIS A 53 2.00 -6.59 2.11
CA HIS A 53 1.23 -5.45 2.62
C HIS A 53 0.74 -5.67 4.05
N SER A 54 0.29 -6.89 4.36
CA SER A 54 -0.12 -7.25 5.73
C SER A 54 1.04 -7.17 6.74
N ARG A 55 2.29 -7.31 6.28
CA ARG A 55 3.49 -7.11 7.11
C ARG A 55 3.78 -5.61 7.27
N ALA A 56 3.69 -4.83 6.19
CA ALA A 56 3.82 -3.39 6.21
C ALA A 56 2.81 -2.73 7.16
N VAL A 57 1.53 -3.16 7.15
CA VAL A 57 0.52 -2.74 8.13
C VAL A 57 1.00 -2.93 9.56
N ARG A 58 1.59 -4.08 9.90
CA ARG A 58 2.07 -4.35 11.26
C ARG A 58 3.24 -3.44 11.63
N LEU A 59 4.21 -3.29 10.73
CA LEU A 59 5.38 -2.42 10.94
C LEU A 59 4.97 -0.97 11.18
N LEU A 60 4.05 -0.44 10.36
CA LEU A 60 3.56 0.92 10.49
C LEU A 60 2.76 1.12 11.78
N ARG A 61 1.90 0.17 12.17
CA ARG A 61 1.18 0.23 13.46
C ARG A 61 2.14 0.24 14.63
N ASP A 62 3.12 -0.66 14.64
CA ASP A 62 4.12 -0.75 15.70
C ASP A 62 4.92 0.56 15.80
N ARG A 63 5.29 1.15 14.66
CA ARG A 63 6.02 2.42 14.63
C ARG A 63 5.20 3.58 15.16
N VAL A 64 3.91 3.68 14.80
CA VAL A 64 3.00 4.71 15.34
C VAL A 64 2.89 4.59 16.86
N VAL A 65 2.76 3.37 17.40
CA VAL A 65 2.71 3.13 18.85
C VAL A 65 4.02 3.53 19.54
N GLN A 66 5.18 3.20 18.94
CA GLN A 66 6.49 3.59 19.48
C GLN A 66 6.66 5.10 19.61
N LEU A 67 6.03 5.86 18.71
CA LEU A 67 6.01 7.33 18.73
C LEU A 67 4.88 7.90 19.62
N ALA A 68 4.26 7.06 20.45
CA ALA A 68 3.13 7.40 21.32
C ALA A 68 1.88 7.92 20.57
N GLY A 69 1.75 7.59 19.28
CA GLY A 69 0.56 7.87 18.47
C GLY A 69 -0.50 6.78 18.58
N VAL A 70 -1.68 7.05 18.00
CA VAL A 70 -2.78 6.08 17.87
C VAL A 70 -2.82 5.57 16.43
N PRO A 71 -2.61 4.26 16.18
CA PRO A 71 -2.66 3.71 14.83
C PRO A 71 -4.06 3.75 14.24
N ALA A 72 -4.15 3.99 12.93
CA ALA A 72 -5.40 3.88 12.19
C ALA A 72 -5.98 2.45 12.29
N GLU A 73 -7.30 2.36 12.47
CA GLU A 73 -8.03 1.09 12.60
C GLU A 73 -8.70 0.62 11.30
N SER A 74 -8.77 1.48 10.30
CA SER A 74 -9.33 1.18 8.98
C SER A 74 -8.56 1.94 7.89
N SER A 75 -8.64 1.42 6.66
CA SER A 75 -8.16 2.09 5.44
C SER A 75 -8.86 3.44 5.18
N GLY A 76 -10.04 3.65 5.77
CA GLY A 76 -10.86 4.85 5.53
C GLY A 76 -11.38 4.90 4.09
N ALA A 77 -11.72 6.10 3.60
CA ALA A 77 -12.14 6.32 2.22
C ALA A 77 -10.95 6.41 1.25
N TRP A 78 -10.01 5.45 1.32
CA TRP A 78 -8.84 5.47 0.46
C TRP A 78 -9.23 5.15 -0.99
N SER A 79 -8.98 6.11 -1.87
CA SER A 79 -9.45 6.11 -3.25
C SER A 79 -8.52 5.45 -4.26
N ALA A 80 -7.27 5.09 -3.90
CA ALA A 80 -6.29 4.64 -4.91
C ALA A 80 -6.61 3.27 -5.52
N PHE A 81 -7.36 2.43 -4.81
CA PHE A 81 -7.88 1.17 -5.34
C PHE A 81 -9.31 1.29 -5.89
N GLY A 82 -9.85 2.51 -5.94
CA GLY A 82 -11.17 2.84 -6.42
C GLY A 82 -12.31 2.39 -5.49
N ALA A 83 -13.31 3.24 -5.31
CA ALA A 83 -14.59 2.87 -4.69
C ALA A 83 -15.37 1.82 -5.51
N ASP A 84 -14.88 1.44 -6.70
CA ASP A 84 -15.54 0.55 -7.65
C ASP A 84 -15.02 -0.90 -7.62
N ALA A 85 -14.45 -1.37 -6.51
CA ALA A 85 -14.23 -2.80 -6.32
C ALA A 85 -15.56 -3.61 -6.31
N SER A 86 -16.72 -2.96 -6.25
CA SER A 86 -18.04 -3.55 -6.50
C SER A 86 -18.40 -3.72 -7.98
N ALA A 87 -17.65 -3.12 -8.92
CA ALA A 87 -17.82 -3.33 -10.37
C ALA A 87 -17.15 -4.63 -10.88
N THR A 88 -16.49 -5.38 -9.98
CA THR A 88 -15.72 -6.59 -10.27
C THR A 88 -16.50 -7.77 -10.85
N LYS A 89 -17.83 -7.69 -10.95
CA LYS A 89 -18.63 -8.75 -11.60
C LYS A 89 -18.52 -8.77 -13.13
N VAL A 90 -17.93 -7.74 -13.75
CA VAL A 90 -17.79 -7.62 -15.24
C VAL A 90 -16.32 -7.47 -15.67
N ILE A 91 -15.39 -7.41 -14.72
CA ILE A 91 -14.00 -6.99 -14.96
C ILE A 91 -13.10 -8.23 -15.01
N GLY A 92 -12.55 -8.54 -16.18
CA GLY A 92 -11.73 -9.73 -16.38
C GLY A 92 -10.38 -9.70 -15.63
N PRO A 93 -9.70 -10.86 -15.50
CA PRO A 93 -8.41 -11.03 -14.83
C PRO A 93 -7.35 -9.96 -15.15
N THR A 94 -7.19 -9.60 -16.42
CA THR A 94 -6.21 -8.61 -16.88
C THR A 94 -6.49 -7.22 -16.35
N THR A 95 -7.76 -6.79 -16.32
CA THR A 95 -8.13 -5.47 -15.80
C THR A 95 -7.97 -5.41 -14.28
N ALA A 96 -8.24 -6.50 -13.57
CA ALA A 96 -7.96 -6.60 -12.14
C ALA A 96 -6.45 -6.45 -11.85
N LEU A 97 -5.59 -7.15 -12.59
CA LEU A 97 -4.13 -7.01 -12.46
C LEU A 97 -3.63 -5.60 -12.81
N ALA A 98 -4.18 -4.97 -13.84
CA ALA A 98 -3.82 -3.60 -14.22
C ALA A 98 -4.22 -2.59 -13.13
N ALA A 99 -5.38 -2.77 -12.49
CA ALA A 99 -5.84 -1.94 -11.39
C ALA A 99 -4.95 -2.11 -10.14
N LEU A 100 -4.57 -3.34 -9.78
CA LEU A 100 -3.63 -3.59 -8.68
C LEU A 100 -2.29 -2.89 -8.96
N ARG A 101 -1.76 -3.04 -10.18
CA ARG A 101 -0.49 -2.40 -10.58
C ARG A 101 -0.54 -0.87 -10.46
N GLN A 102 -1.65 -0.25 -10.87
CA GLN A 102 -1.84 1.19 -10.71
C GLN A 102 -1.91 1.60 -9.22
N GLY A 103 -2.54 0.77 -8.39
CA GLY A 103 -2.55 0.96 -6.94
C GLY A 103 -1.16 0.91 -6.34
N GLU A 104 -0.32 -0.04 -6.75
CA GLU A 104 1.09 -0.13 -6.31
C GLU A 104 1.90 1.10 -6.72
N GLU A 105 1.75 1.58 -7.96
CA GLU A 105 2.41 2.81 -8.42
C GLU A 105 2.03 4.03 -7.57
N HIS A 106 0.76 4.10 -7.13
CA HIS A 106 0.31 5.15 -6.25
C HIS A 106 0.91 5.01 -4.84
N ILE A 107 0.96 3.81 -4.26
CA ILE A 107 1.60 3.56 -2.96
C ILE A 107 3.10 3.93 -3.00
N ILE A 108 3.80 3.58 -4.08
CA ILE A 108 5.19 3.99 -4.31
C ILE A 108 5.33 5.51 -4.26
N SER A 109 4.46 6.25 -4.96
CA SER A 109 4.47 7.72 -4.94
C SER A 109 4.24 8.28 -3.54
N GLU A 110 3.41 7.66 -2.72
CA GLU A 110 3.16 8.09 -1.34
C GLU A 110 4.38 7.83 -0.43
N TYR A 111 5.07 6.71 -0.62
CA TYR A 111 6.34 6.45 0.06
C TYR A 111 7.46 7.40 -0.36
N GLU A 112 7.58 7.67 -1.65
CA GLU A 112 8.56 8.64 -2.17
C GLU A 112 8.27 10.05 -1.66
N ALA A 113 6.99 10.46 -1.62
CA ALA A 113 6.58 11.73 -1.03
C ALA A 113 6.99 11.80 0.45
N ALA A 114 6.69 10.77 1.23
CA ALA A 114 7.07 10.71 2.65
C ALA A 114 8.60 10.78 2.87
N LEU A 115 9.42 10.18 2.00
CA LEU A 115 10.88 10.26 2.09
C LEU A 115 11.45 11.66 1.80
N THR A 116 10.65 12.53 1.16
CA THR A 116 11.04 13.90 0.81
C THR A 116 10.35 14.96 1.67
N ASP A 117 9.43 14.54 2.55
CA ASP A 117 8.70 15.43 3.42
C ASP A 117 9.59 15.90 4.58
N ALA A 118 9.86 17.20 4.64
CA ALA A 118 10.68 17.80 5.69
C ALA A 118 10.01 17.76 7.08
N GLU A 119 8.71 17.51 7.14
CA GLU A 119 7.97 17.35 8.40
C GLU A 119 8.10 15.93 8.96
N ILE A 120 8.61 14.96 8.20
CA ILE A 120 8.85 13.59 8.65
C ILE A 120 10.29 13.46 9.15
N SER A 121 10.45 12.87 10.33
CA SER A 121 11.74 12.61 10.93
C SER A 121 12.56 11.65 10.05
N PRO A 122 13.85 11.96 9.79
CA PRO A 122 14.77 11.06 9.11
C PRO A 122 14.88 9.67 9.75
N ASP A 123 14.54 9.53 11.02
CA ASP A 123 14.53 8.24 11.73
C ASP A 123 13.48 7.26 11.16
N CYS A 124 12.45 7.75 10.48
CA CYS A 124 11.44 6.93 9.81
C CYS A 124 11.88 6.49 8.40
N HIS A 125 12.86 7.17 7.80
CA HIS A 125 13.25 6.94 6.40
C HIS A 125 13.80 5.55 6.13
N PRO A 126 14.66 4.94 6.98
CA PRO A 126 15.15 3.59 6.73
C PRO A 126 14.00 2.59 6.60
N MET A 127 13.05 2.60 7.53
CA MET A 127 11.88 1.71 7.49
C MET A 127 11.05 1.94 6.22
N ILE A 128 10.76 3.20 5.88
CA ILE A 128 9.99 3.54 4.68
C ILE A 128 10.71 3.05 3.42
N GLN A 129 12.02 3.23 3.34
CA GLN A 129 12.80 2.88 2.15
C GLN A 129 13.01 1.35 2.01
N THR A 130 13.44 0.67 3.07
CA THR A 130 13.87 -0.72 3.00
C THR A 130 12.73 -1.70 3.20
N ASP A 131 11.82 -1.42 4.13
CA ASP A 131 10.78 -2.36 4.53
C ASP A 131 9.46 -2.13 3.79
N LEU A 132 9.24 -0.94 3.22
CA LEU A 132 7.99 -0.58 2.53
C LEU A 132 8.20 -0.36 1.01
N LEU A 133 9.01 0.64 0.64
CA LEU A 133 9.18 1.05 -0.76
C LEU A 133 9.82 -0.05 -1.62
N THR A 134 10.94 -0.63 -1.15
CA THR A 134 11.67 -1.66 -1.93
C THR A 134 10.82 -2.91 -2.23
N PRO A 135 10.06 -3.50 -1.27
CA PRO A 135 9.11 -4.56 -1.58
C PRO A 135 8.02 -4.13 -2.57
N THR A 136 7.44 -2.94 -2.39
CA THR A 136 6.35 -2.42 -3.25
C THR A 136 6.79 -2.27 -4.71
N GLN A 137 8.03 -1.80 -4.94
CA GLN A 137 8.63 -1.76 -6.28
C GLN A 137 8.71 -3.15 -6.93
N LYS A 138 9.06 -4.19 -6.16
CA LYS A 138 9.08 -5.57 -6.65
C LYS A 138 7.68 -6.10 -6.96
N HIS A 139 6.64 -5.62 -6.25
CA HIS A 139 5.26 -5.98 -6.55
C HIS A 139 4.84 -5.45 -7.93
N VAL A 140 5.23 -4.23 -8.30
CA VAL A 140 5.01 -3.68 -9.66
C VAL A 140 5.69 -4.54 -10.72
N ASP A 141 6.95 -4.93 -10.51
CA ASP A 141 7.68 -5.80 -11.44
C ASP A 141 6.97 -7.15 -11.64
N GLU A 142 6.48 -7.73 -10.55
CA GLU A 142 5.76 -9.00 -10.56
C GLU A 142 4.40 -8.87 -11.28
N LEU A 143 3.64 -7.82 -11.03
CA LEU A 143 2.38 -7.56 -11.73
C LEU A 143 2.60 -7.33 -13.24
N ASN A 144 3.67 -6.63 -13.62
CA ASN A 144 4.08 -6.46 -15.01
C ASN A 144 4.38 -7.82 -15.68
N ARG A 145 5.09 -8.71 -14.98
CA ARG A 145 5.36 -10.08 -15.45
C ARG A 145 4.06 -10.85 -15.69
N LEU A 146 3.13 -10.79 -14.74
CA LEU A 146 1.83 -11.47 -14.83
C LEU A 146 0.99 -10.91 -16.00
N LEU A 147 0.91 -9.59 -16.15
CA LEU A 147 0.21 -8.94 -17.26
C LEU A 147 0.81 -9.31 -18.63
N GLY A 148 2.14 -9.34 -18.75
CA GLY A 148 2.83 -9.77 -19.96
C GLY A 148 2.61 -11.24 -20.31
N GLY A 149 2.40 -12.10 -19.30
CA GLY A 149 2.04 -13.51 -19.49
C GLY A 149 0.60 -13.73 -19.99
N GLN A 150 -0.34 -12.88 -19.57
CA GLN A 150 -1.76 -12.97 -19.94
C GLN A 150 -2.04 -12.56 -21.40
N ASN A 151 -1.18 -11.73 -22.01
CA ASN A 151 -1.35 -11.23 -23.38
C ASN A 151 -0.90 -12.21 -24.48
N ARG A 152 -0.54 -13.46 -24.14
CA ARG A 152 -0.01 -14.45 -25.08
C ARG A 152 -1.04 -15.52 -25.48
N TRP A 153 -2.16 -15.14 -26.06
CA TRP A 153 -3.11 -16.08 -26.70
C TRP A 153 -3.80 -15.44 -27.90
#